data_AF-A0A967H101-F1
#
_entry.id   AF-A0A967H101-F1
#
_cell.length_a   1.000
_cell.length_b   1.000
_cell.length_c   1.000
_cell.angle_alpha   90.00
_cell.angle_beta   90.00
_cell.angle_gamma   90.00
#
_symmetry.space_group_name_H-M   'P 1'
#
loop_
_entity.id
_entity.type
_entity.pdbx_description
1 polymer ?
#
loop_
_entity_poly.entity_id
_entity_poly.type
_entity_poly.pdbx_seq_one_letter_code
_entity_poly.pdbx_strand_id
1 'polypeptide(L)' 'MLARLALLFVVVPLLELILLIQLGRVVGLWPTVGLVVLTGVVGAALARAQGLRTLWAFQESMARGRLPTDAIQDGLAILV' A
#
# COMPACT_ATOMS: atom_id res chain seq x y z
N MET A 1 -4.52 -22.92 -0.90
CA MET A 1 -4.29 -21.51 -0.48
C MET A 1 -3.68 -20.69 -1.62
N LEU A 2 -2.56 -21.12 -2.20
CA LEU A 2 -1.89 -20.43 -3.33
C LEU A 2 -2.80 -20.13 -4.52
N ALA A 3 -3.64 -21.08 -4.95
CA ALA A 3 -4.58 -20.86 -6.06
C ALA A 3 -5.58 -19.72 -5.80
N ARG A 4 -6.00 -19.50 -4.55
CA ARG A 4 -6.90 -18.39 -4.19
C ARG A 4 -6.19 -17.04 -4.26
N LEU A 5 -4.94 -16.98 -3.80
CA LEU A 5 -4.11 -15.78 -3.90
C LEU A 5 -3.79 -15.43 -5.35
N ALA A 6 -3.45 -16.43 -6.17
CA ALA A 6 -3.22 -16.24 -7.60
C ALA A 6 -4.48 -15.72 -8.30
N LEU A 7 -5.66 -16.26 -7.97
CA LEU A 7 -6.94 -15.77 -8.50
C LEU A 7 -7.17 -14.30 -8.12
N LEU A 8 -6.98 -13.92 -6.84
CA LEU A 8 -7.14 -12.53 -6.40
C LEU A 8 -6.15 -11.60 -7.10
N PHE A 9 -4.89 -12.02 -7.26
CA PHE A 9 -3.86 -11.23 -7.92
C PHE A 9 -4.15 -10.98 -9.40
N VAL A 10 -4.94 -11.85 -10.05
CA VAL A 10 -5.39 -11.64 -11.44
C VAL A 10 -6.69 -10.83 -11.47
N VAL A 11 -7.68 -11.23 -10.66
CA VAL A 11 -9.03 -10.66 -10.71
C VAL A 11 -9.05 -9.22 -10.22
N VAL A 12 -8.31 -8.88 -9.16
CA VAL A 12 -8.31 -7.54 -8.58
C VAL A 12 -7.77 -6.49 -9.57
N PRO A 13 -6.57 -6.65 -10.17
CA PRO A 13 -6.09 -5.70 -11.19
C PRO A 13 -6.98 -5.64 -12.43
N LEU A 14 -7.60 -6.76 -12.81
CA LEU A 14 -8.50 -6.78 -13.96
C LEU A 14 -9.76 -5.93 -13.69
N LEU A 15 -10.34 -6.06 -12.49
CA LEU A 15 -11.46 -5.23 -12.06
C LEU A 15 -11.07 -3.75 -11.93
N GLU A 16 -9.89 -3.46 -11.40
CA GLU A 16 -9.36 -2.09 -11.32
C GLU A 16 -9.23 -1.44 -12.70
N LEU A 17 -8.68 -2.17 -13.68
CA LEU A 17 -8.57 -1.67 -15.06
C LEU A 17 -9.95 -1.44 -15.69
N ILE A 18 -10.91 -2.34 -15.49
CA ILE A 18 -12.28 -2.18 -15.97
C ILE A 18 -12.92 -0.93 -15.36
N LEU A 19 -12.77 -0.71 -14.06
CA LEU A 19 -13.29 0.47 -13.36
C LEU A 19 -12.65 1.75 -13.89
N LEU A 20 -11.32 1.80 -14.06
CA LEU A 20 -10.61 2.96 -14.59
C LEU A 20 -11.04 3.29 -16.02
N ILE A 21 -11.25 2.28 -16.87
CA ILE A 21 -11.75 2.48 -18.23
C ILE A 21 -13.18 3.03 -18.21
N GLN A 22 -14.05 2.50 -17.34
CA GLN A 22 -15.42 2.99 -17.20
C GLN A 22 -15.46 4.43 -16.68
N LEU A 23 -14.68 4.75 -15.64
CA LEU A 23 -14.52 6.12 -15.13
C LEU A 23 -13.97 7.05 -16.20
N GLY A 24 -12.96 6.61 -16.96
CA GLY A 24 -12.39 7.38 -18.06
C GLY A 24 -13.40 7.73 -19.15
N ARG A 25 -14.38 6.85 -19.42
CA ARG A 25 -15.47 7.10 -20.38
C ARG A 25 -16.55 8.03 -19.85
N VAL A 26 -16.86 7.97 -18.55
CA VAL A 26 -17.95 8.76 -17.94
C VAL A 26 -17.47 10.14 -17.47
N VAL A 27 -16.31 10.20 -16.82
CA VAL A 27 -15.76 11.40 -16.18
C VAL A 27 -14.69 12.07 -17.06
N GLY A 28 -14.08 11.32 -17.97
CA GLY A 28 -12.98 11.79 -18.83
C GLY A 28 -11.60 11.38 -18.31
N LEU A 29 -10.60 11.44 -19.20
CA LEU A 29 -9.24 10.97 -18.93
C LEU A 29 -8.55 11.78 -17.81
N TRP A 30 -8.52 13.12 -17.93
CA TRP A 30 -7.78 13.97 -17.00
C TRP A 30 -8.29 13.89 -15.55
N PRO A 31 -9.61 13.92 -15.26
CA PRO A 31 -10.10 13.70 -13.91
C PRO A 31 -9.78 12.30 -13.36
N THR A 32 -9.83 11.27 -14.21
CA THR A 32 -9.51 9.89 -13.80
C THR A 32 -8.03 9.74 -13.45
N VAL A 33 -7.14 10.33 -14.24
CA VAL A 33 -5.70 10.40 -13.93
C VAL A 33 -5.46 11.16 -12.63
N GLY A 34 -6.13 12.31 -12.45
CA GLY A 34 -6.05 13.08 -11.20
C GLY A 34 -6.49 12.27 -9.98
N LEU A 35 -7.54 11.45 -10.11
CA LEU A 35 -8.01 10.57 -9.05
C LEU A 35 -6.98 9.49 -8.70
N VAL A 36 -6.38 8.83 -9.71
CA VAL A 36 -5.32 7.83 -9.50
C VAL A 36 -4.10 8.44 -8.81
N VAL A 37 -3.68 9.64 -9.24
CA VAL A 37 -2.57 10.36 -8.61
C VAL A 37 -2.92 10.70 -7.17
N LEU A 38 -4.12 11.20 -6.90
CA LEU A 38 -4.57 11.52 -5.56
C LEU A 38 -4.55 10.29 -4.65
N THR A 39 -5.11 9.16 -5.11
CA THR A 39 -5.11 7.91 -4.34
C THR A 39 -3.69 7.40 -4.10
N GLY A 40 -2.81 7.51 -5.08
CA GLY A 40 -1.39 7.16 -4.95
C GLY A 40 -0.65 8.03 -3.92
N VAL A 41 -0.87 9.35 -3.94
CA VAL A 41 -0.30 10.29 -2.97
C VAL A 41 -0.80 9.99 -1.55
N VAL A 42 -2.10 9.74 -1.38
CA VAL A 42 -2.67 9.38 -0.07
C VAL A 42 -2.07 8.07 0.43
N GLY A 43 -1.98 7.05 -0.44
CA GLY A 43 -1.37 5.77 -0.10
C GLY A 43 0.10 5.92 0.33
N ALA A 44 0.89 6.66 -0.45
CA ALA A 44 2.29 6.93 -0.14
C ALA A 44 2.46 7.72 1.17
N ALA A 45 1.59 8.69 1.44
CA ALA A 45 1.61 9.44 2.69
C ALA A 45 1.30 8.55 3.90
N LEU A 46 0.32 7.64 3.78
CA LEU A 46 -0.01 6.67 4.82
C LEU A 46 1.13 5.67 5.05
N ALA A 47 1.73 5.14 3.98
CA ALA A 47 2.87 4.24 4.06
C ALA A 47 4.07 4.92 4.75
N ARG A 48 4.36 6.18 4.40
CA ARG A 48 5.40 6.98 5.07
C ARG A 48 5.09 7.17 6.55
N ALA A 49 3.85 7.48 6.91
CA ALA A 49 3.45 7.66 8.31
C ALA A 49 3.60 6.35 9.12
N GLN A 50 3.26 5.20 8.53
CA GLN A 50 3.48 3.89 9.15
C GLN A 50 4.98 3.59 9.29
N GLY A 51 5.78 3.87 8.25
CA GLY A 51 7.23 3.66 8.28
C GLY A 51 7.96 4.47 9.35
N LEU A 52 7.54 5.72 9.61
CA LEU A 52 8.11 6.49 10.72
C LEU A 52 7.77 5.89 12.09
N ARG A 53 6.54 5.39 12.25
CA ARG A 53 6.09 4.76 13.50
C ARG A 53 6.85 3.47 13.78
N THR A 54 7.06 2.65 12.76
CA THR A 54 7.82 1.39 12.90
C THR A 54 9.29 1.67 13.26
N LEU A 55 9.90 2.71 12.67
CA LEU A 55 11.25 3.15 13.03
C LEU A 55 11.36 3.61 14.50
N TRP A 56 10.39 4.39 15.01
CA TRP A 56 10.38 4.79 16.40
C TRP A 56 10.21 3.60 17.35
N ALA A 57 9.28 2.69 17.07
CA ALA A 57 9.08 1.47 17.85
C ALA A 57 10.34 0.58 17.86
N PHE A 58 11.04 0.51 16.72
CA PHE A 58 12.32 -0.18 16.59
C PHE A 58 13.38 0.43 17.50
N GLN A 59 13.57 1.77 17.45
CA GLN A 59 14.54 2.47 18.29
C GLN A 59 14.25 2.32 19.79
N GLU A 60 12.98 2.44 20.21
CA GLU A 60 12.57 2.29 21.61
C GLU A 60 12.81 0.87 22.14
N SER A 61 12.59 -0.14 21.30
CA SER A 61 12.82 -1.55 21.66
C SER A 61 14.31 -1.86 21.79
N MET A 62 15.13 -1.35 20.86
CA MET A 62 16.59 -1.44 20.91
C MET A 62 17.16 -0.74 22.15
N ALA A 63 16.65 0.45 22.49
CA ALA A 63 17.06 1.18 23.70
C ALA A 63 16.73 0.42 25.00
N ARG A 64 15.69 -0.43 24.99
CA ARG A 64 15.32 -1.30 26.10
C ARG A 64 16.00 -2.67 26.08
N GLY A 65 16.95 -2.90 25.16
CA GLY A 65 17.65 -4.17 25.01
C GLY A 65 16.76 -5.33 24.55
N ARG A 66 15.59 -5.04 23.96
CA ARG A 66 14.65 -6.04 23.44
C ARG A 66 14.79 -6.14 21.92
N LEU A 67 14.75 -7.36 21.39
CA LEU A 67 14.73 -7.59 19.95
C LEU A 67 13.37 -7.16 19.37
N PRO A 68 13.33 -6.20 18.43
CA PRO A 68 12.09 -5.66 17.87
C PRO A 68 11.53 -6.53 16.75
N THR A 69 11.07 -7.73 17.06
CA THR A 69 10.57 -8.69 16.05
C THR A 69 9.42 -8.13 15.21
N ASP A 70 8.46 -7.44 15.83
CA ASP A 70 7.29 -6.90 15.14
C ASP A 70 7.66 -5.72 14.23
N ALA A 71 8.51 -4.81 14.70
CA ALA A 71 8.94 -3.67 13.89
C ALA A 71 9.81 -4.09 12.69
N ILE A 72 10.52 -5.20 12.79
CA ILE A 72 11.26 -5.78 11.66
C ILE A 72 10.29 -6.36 10.61
N GLN A 73 9.22 -7.04 11.04
CA GLN A 73 8.19 -7.56 10.12
C GLN A 73 7.43 -6.43 9.44
N ASP A 74 6.99 -5.43 10.21
CA ASP A 74 6.30 -4.26 9.68
C ASP A 74 7.21 -3.43 8.76
N GLY A 75 8.49 -3.28 9.12
CA GLY A 75 9.49 -2.61 8.30
C GLY A 75 9.73 -3.32 6.96
N LEU A 76 9.72 -4.65 6.94
CA LEU A 76 9.83 -5.44 5.72
C LEU A 76 8.58 -5.30 4.84
N ALA A 77 7.39 -5.26 5.44
CA ALA A 77 6.12 -5.12 4.74
C ALA A 77 5.91 -3.73 4.11
N ILE A 78 6.60 -2.70 4.60
CA ILE A 78 6.56 -1.34 4.03
C ILE A 78 7.60 -1.16 2.91
N LEU A 79 8.67 -1.95 2.91
CA LEU A 79 9.75 -1.87 1.91
C LEU A 79 9.40 -2.56 0.59
N VAL A 80 8.53 -3.57 0.63
CA VAL A 80 8.05 -4.37 -0.52
C VAL A 80 6.70 -3.86 -0.98
#